data_AF-A0A961G6L5-F1
#
_entry.id   AF-A0A961G6L5-F1
#
_cell.length_a   1.000
_cell.length_b   1.000
_cell.length_c   1.000
_cell.angle_alpha   90.00
_cell.angle_beta   90.00
_cell.angle_gamma   90.00
#
_symmetry.space_group_name_H-M   'P 1'
#
loop_
_entity.id
_entity.type
_entity.pdbx_description
1 polymer ?
#
loop_
_entity_poly.entity_id
_entity_poly.type
_entity_poly.pdbx_seq_one_letter_code
_entity_poly.pdbx_strand_id
1 'polypeptide(L)'
;MAAELERFVGLDEAIAHVGGSMRVLKHLAWPEDQKERFLTAWRAGNPILPKVVLEPVDYGGPVGELEGLMERCDRQHPIGDHLWKTAWSYATVGRMLGSIGTPAFTDLSAAIYGRPDVVYQRQGLSAVQAADSIMAVTSELVAGDVVAKANPTIPAEVFGSRLRTFLDDFFTDDPVEVVVSPGMAAKAAAASKRV
;
A
#
# COMPACT_ATOMS: atom_id res chain seq x y z
N MET A 1 -12.22 -14.89 31.05
CA MET A 1 -12.77 -14.40 29.78
C MET A 1 -12.67 -12.89 29.64
N ALA A 2 -13.34 -12.07 30.48
CA ALA A 2 -13.26 -10.59 30.36
C ALA A 2 -11.83 -10.03 30.51
N ALA A 3 -11.11 -10.39 31.58
CA ALA A 3 -9.74 -9.92 31.82
C ALA A 3 -8.72 -10.40 30.77
N GLU A 4 -8.97 -11.55 30.14
CA GLU A 4 -8.11 -12.09 29.08
C GLU A 4 -8.33 -11.34 27.76
N LEU A 5 -9.58 -11.01 27.44
CA LEU A 5 -9.93 -10.20 26.29
C LEU A 5 -9.38 -8.77 26.44
N GLU A 6 -9.50 -8.17 27.63
CA GLU A 6 -8.90 -6.87 27.96
C GLU A 6 -7.37 -6.88 27.75
N ARG A 7 -6.70 -7.98 28.14
CA ARG A 7 -5.26 -8.14 27.89
C ARG A 7 -4.95 -8.16 26.39
N PHE A 8 -5.73 -8.89 25.59
CA PHE A 8 -5.53 -8.93 24.14
C PHE A 8 -5.78 -7.58 23.49
N VAL A 9 -6.81 -6.86 23.90
CA VAL A 9 -7.10 -5.50 23.42
C VAL A 9 -5.94 -4.56 23.75
N GLY A 10 -5.44 -4.57 24.99
CA GLY A 10 -4.31 -3.72 25.36
C GLY A 10 -3.01 -4.04 24.61
N LEU A 11 -2.79 -5.31 24.24
CA LEU A 11 -1.67 -5.69 23.37
C LEU A 11 -1.88 -5.22 21.93
N ASP A 12 -3.08 -5.38 21.39
CA ASP A 12 -3.42 -4.92 20.04
C ASP A 12 -3.24 -3.41 19.88
N GLU A 13 -3.77 -2.63 20.84
CA GLU A 13 -3.62 -1.17 20.85
C GLU A 13 -2.15 -0.74 20.92
N ALA A 14 -1.34 -1.40 21.74
CA ALA A 14 0.10 -1.13 21.84
C ALA A 14 0.83 -1.46 20.53
N ILE A 15 0.55 -2.62 19.93
CA ILE A 15 1.16 -3.02 18.65
C ILE A 15 0.77 -2.04 17.55
N ALA A 16 -0.51 -1.68 17.46
CA ALA A 16 -1.03 -0.74 16.47
C ALA A 16 -0.43 0.67 16.63
N HIS A 17 -0.23 1.12 17.87
CA HIS A 17 0.40 2.41 18.16
C HIS A 17 1.83 2.47 17.62
N VAL A 18 2.66 1.47 17.94
CA VAL A 18 4.07 1.43 17.49
C VAL A 18 4.15 1.24 15.98
N GLY A 19 3.43 0.25 15.44
CA GLY A 19 3.45 -0.09 14.02
C GLY A 19 2.90 1.02 13.11
N GLY A 20 1.93 1.81 13.59
CA GLY A 20 1.31 2.91 12.85
C GLY A 20 2.28 4.04 12.44
N SER A 21 3.44 4.13 13.08
CA SER A 21 4.52 5.07 12.73
C SER A 21 5.33 4.62 11.50
N MET A 22 5.37 3.30 11.22
CA MET A 22 6.22 2.68 10.21
C MET A 22 5.60 2.73 8.80
N ARG A 23 5.57 3.93 8.22
CA ARG A 23 4.91 4.19 6.92
C ARG A 23 5.79 3.80 5.73
N VAL A 24 5.78 2.52 5.32
CA VAL A 24 6.58 1.99 4.19
C VAL A 24 6.49 2.86 2.93
N LEU A 25 5.27 3.14 2.44
CA LEU A 25 5.08 3.89 1.19
C LEU A 25 5.62 5.33 1.26
N LYS A 26 5.65 5.93 2.45
CA LYS A 26 6.20 7.29 2.64
C LYS A 26 7.70 7.31 2.33
N HIS A 27 8.41 6.25 2.73
CA HIS A 27 9.87 6.15 2.62
C HIS A 27 10.34 5.60 1.27
N LEU A 28 9.47 4.92 0.52
CA LEU A 28 9.77 4.35 -0.80
C LEU A 28 9.17 5.15 -1.96
N ALA A 29 8.47 6.26 -1.68
CA ALA A 29 7.84 7.07 -2.71
C ALA A 29 8.88 7.74 -3.61
N TRP A 30 8.64 7.70 -4.92
CA TRP A 30 9.42 8.50 -5.85
C TRP A 30 9.01 9.98 -5.75
N PRO A 31 9.99 10.90 -5.89
CA PRO A 31 9.71 12.30 -6.15
C PRO A 31 8.82 12.49 -7.38
N GLU A 32 7.95 13.49 -7.37
CA GLU A 32 6.94 13.67 -8.43
C GLU A 32 7.57 13.97 -9.79
N ASP A 33 8.64 14.77 -9.81
CA ASP A 33 9.40 15.08 -11.02
C ASP A 33 10.01 13.81 -11.67
N GLN A 34 10.45 12.85 -10.86
CA GLN A 34 11.01 11.59 -11.35
C GLN A 34 9.93 10.69 -11.96
N LYS A 35 8.69 10.72 -11.43
CA LYS A 35 7.56 10.00 -12.02
C LYS A 35 7.17 10.62 -13.36
N GLU A 36 7.03 11.94 -13.43
CA GLU A 36 6.66 12.65 -14.66
C GLU A 36 7.67 12.42 -15.77
N ARG A 37 8.97 12.49 -15.45
CA ARG A 37 10.06 12.19 -16.38
C ARG A 37 9.96 10.76 -16.91
N PHE A 38 9.79 9.78 -16.02
CA PHE A 38 9.64 8.39 -16.41
C PHE A 38 8.44 8.19 -17.35
N LEU A 39 7.27 8.72 -16.98
CA LEU A 39 6.05 8.57 -17.78
C LEU A 39 6.15 9.26 -19.14
N THR A 40 6.77 10.45 -19.19
CA THR A 40 6.98 11.18 -20.45
C THR A 40 7.90 10.41 -21.38
N ALA A 41 9.02 9.91 -20.87
CA ALA A 41 9.99 9.13 -21.63
C ALA A 41 9.39 7.79 -22.11
N TRP A 42 8.62 7.11 -21.25
CA TRP A 42 7.90 5.89 -21.59
C TRP A 42 6.87 6.11 -22.71
N ARG A 43 6.05 7.17 -22.62
CA ARG A 43 5.07 7.53 -23.67
C ARG A 43 5.73 7.90 -24.99
N ALA A 44 6.94 8.43 -24.96
CA ALA A 44 7.75 8.73 -26.14
C ALA A 44 8.45 7.49 -26.73
N GLY A 45 8.26 6.30 -26.14
CA GLY A 45 8.91 5.05 -26.59
C GLY A 45 10.38 4.92 -26.18
N ASN A 46 10.87 5.78 -25.29
CA ASN A 46 12.25 5.77 -24.79
C ASN A 46 12.27 5.76 -23.26
N PRO A 47 11.87 4.66 -22.59
CA PRO A 47 11.78 4.62 -21.14
C PRO A 47 13.15 4.78 -20.48
N ILE A 48 13.31 5.81 -19.66
CA ILE A 48 14.51 6.08 -18.87
C ILE A 48 14.23 5.70 -17.42
N LEU A 49 15.00 4.77 -16.87
CA LEU A 49 14.85 4.38 -15.47
C LEU A 49 15.14 5.58 -14.54
N PRO A 50 14.26 5.86 -13.57
CA PRO A 50 14.46 6.96 -12.66
C PRO A 50 15.61 6.64 -11.69
N LYS A 51 16.39 7.67 -11.38
CA LYS A 51 17.46 7.59 -10.38
C LYS A 51 16.92 8.20 -9.09
N VAL A 52 16.44 7.36 -8.19
CA VAL A 52 15.94 7.77 -6.87
C VAL A 52 16.93 7.27 -5.84
N VAL A 53 17.45 8.18 -5.03
CA VAL A 53 18.26 7.84 -3.85
C VAL A 53 17.30 7.75 -2.68
N LEU A 54 17.25 6.57 -2.05
CA LEU A 54 16.46 6.32 -0.85
C LEU A 54 17.44 6.05 0.29
N GLU A 55 17.16 6.62 1.45
CA GLU A 55 18.00 6.49 2.63
C GLU A 55 17.41 5.48 3.61
N PRO A 56 18.24 4.66 4.29
CA PRO A 56 17.80 3.84 5.41
C PRO A 56 17.13 4.66 6.51
N VAL A 57 16.09 4.08 7.11
CA VAL A 57 15.35 4.71 8.21
C VAL A 57 15.58 3.92 9.49
N ASP A 58 16.09 4.58 10.53
CA ASP A 58 16.30 3.96 11.83
C ASP A 58 14.98 3.81 12.59
N TYR A 59 14.58 2.56 12.80
CA TYR A 59 13.47 2.16 13.66
C TYR A 59 13.93 1.22 14.78
N GLY A 60 15.21 1.22 15.16
CA GLY A 60 15.74 0.32 16.19
C GLY A 60 14.95 0.36 17.50
N GLY A 61 14.58 1.55 17.97
CA GLY A 61 13.72 1.73 19.15
C GLY A 61 12.35 1.06 19.00
N PRO A 62 11.53 1.48 18.03
CA PRO A 62 10.24 0.84 17.74
C PRO A 62 10.30 -0.68 17.47
N VAL A 63 11.37 -1.17 16.83
CA VAL A 63 11.60 -2.61 16.64
C VAL A 63 11.78 -3.32 17.97
N GLY A 64 12.61 -2.78 18.87
CA GLY A 64 12.81 -3.35 20.21
C GLY A 64 11.52 -3.33 21.05
N GLU A 65 10.70 -2.29 20.92
CA GLU A 65 9.40 -2.23 21.60
C GLU A 65 8.44 -3.33 21.10
N LEU A 66 8.36 -3.54 19.78
CA LEU A 66 7.56 -4.61 19.19
C LEU A 66 8.06 -6.01 19.60
N GLU A 67 9.37 -6.22 19.69
CA GLU A 67 9.95 -7.45 20.22
C GLU A 67 9.52 -7.71 21.67
N GLY A 68 9.53 -6.68 22.52
CA GLY A 68 9.02 -6.78 23.89
C GLY A 68 7.52 -7.09 23.96
N LEU A 69 6.72 -6.58 23.02
CA LEU A 69 5.30 -6.92 22.90
C LEU A 69 5.09 -8.38 22.43
N MET A 70 5.94 -8.87 21.53
CA MET A 70 5.91 -10.26 21.07
C MET A 70 6.13 -11.24 22.23
N GLU A 71 7.04 -10.95 23.16
CA GLU A 71 7.28 -11.81 24.33
C GLU A 71 6.07 -11.95 25.26
N ARG A 72 5.16 -10.96 25.25
CA ARG A 72 3.94 -10.94 26.06
C ARG A 72 2.75 -11.65 25.40
N CYS A 73 2.88 -12.01 24.13
CA CYS A 73 1.82 -12.68 23.38
C CYS A 73 1.78 -14.18 23.68
N ASP A 74 0.59 -14.70 24.00
CA ASP A 74 0.39 -16.14 24.17
C ASP A 74 0.19 -16.82 22.81
N ARG A 75 1.22 -17.52 22.33
CA ARG A 75 1.20 -18.20 21.03
C ARG A 75 0.39 -19.49 21.00
N GLN A 76 -0.07 -20.00 22.15
CA GLN A 76 -0.98 -21.15 22.20
C GLN A 76 -2.43 -20.72 21.95
N HIS A 77 -2.75 -19.47 22.29
CA HIS A 77 -4.06 -18.88 22.01
C HIS A 77 -4.10 -18.29 20.59
N PRO A 78 -5.11 -18.58 19.75
CA PRO A 78 -5.18 -18.08 18.37
C PRO A 78 -5.08 -16.54 18.25
N ILE A 79 -5.72 -15.81 19.17
CA ILE A 79 -5.60 -14.33 19.23
C ILE A 79 -4.17 -13.91 19.56
N GLY A 80 -3.52 -14.55 20.54
CA GLY A 80 -2.16 -14.19 20.91
C GLY A 80 -1.14 -14.54 19.83
N ASP A 81 -1.30 -15.66 19.12
CA ASP A 81 -0.49 -16.00 17.94
C ASP A 81 -0.71 -15.00 16.79
N HIS A 82 -1.93 -14.52 16.58
CA HIS A 82 -2.21 -13.46 15.61
C HIS A 82 -1.51 -12.15 15.98
N LEU A 83 -1.63 -11.70 17.24
CA LEU A 83 -0.95 -10.49 17.74
C LEU A 83 0.57 -10.61 17.62
N TRP A 84 1.14 -11.77 17.95
CA TRP A 84 2.56 -12.04 17.76
C TRP A 84 2.98 -11.87 16.30
N LYS A 85 2.22 -12.45 15.36
CA LYS A 85 2.49 -12.34 13.90
C LYS A 85 2.39 -10.89 13.41
N THR A 86 1.41 -10.14 13.92
CA THR A 86 1.23 -8.72 13.59
C THR A 86 2.42 -7.88 14.09
N ALA A 87 2.84 -8.07 15.34
CA ALA A 87 4.01 -7.39 15.90
C ALA A 87 5.30 -7.77 15.15
N TRP A 88 5.50 -9.06 14.85
CA TRP A 88 6.61 -9.56 14.05
C TRP A 88 6.65 -8.91 12.66
N SER A 89 5.49 -8.76 12.01
CA SER A 89 5.38 -8.11 10.70
C SER A 89 5.87 -6.65 10.76
N TYR A 90 5.41 -5.87 11.75
CA TYR A 90 5.87 -4.49 11.93
C TYR A 90 7.36 -4.41 12.28
N ALA A 91 7.87 -5.27 13.17
CA ALA A 91 9.29 -5.28 13.50
C ALA A 91 10.15 -5.61 12.27
N THR A 92 9.66 -6.51 11.42
CA THR A 92 10.30 -6.86 10.14
C THR A 92 10.26 -5.69 9.17
N VAL A 93 9.17 -4.92 9.12
CA VAL A 93 9.09 -3.67 8.35
C VAL A 93 10.11 -2.65 8.82
N GLY A 94 10.27 -2.46 10.14
CA GLY A 94 11.28 -1.55 10.70
C GLY A 94 12.70 -1.93 10.26
N ARG A 95 13.06 -3.21 10.39
CA ARG A 95 14.35 -3.74 9.90
C ARG A 95 14.50 -3.60 8.39
N MET A 96 13.42 -3.83 7.63
CA MET A 96 13.40 -3.70 6.18
C MET A 96 13.75 -2.27 5.78
N LEU A 97 13.07 -1.27 6.36
CA LEU A 97 13.34 0.15 6.06
C LEU A 97 14.73 0.60 6.53
N GLY A 98 15.25 0.05 7.63
CA GLY A 98 16.63 0.25 8.06
C GLY A 98 17.68 -0.39 7.14
N SER A 99 17.26 -1.24 6.20
CA SER A 99 18.13 -1.98 5.29
C SER A 99 18.05 -1.48 3.84
N ILE A 100 17.40 -0.33 3.58
CA ILE A 100 17.28 0.26 2.24
C ILE A 100 18.66 0.33 1.56
N GLY A 101 18.73 -0.07 0.29
CA GLY A 101 19.97 -0.10 -0.48
C GLY A 101 20.84 -1.35 -0.24
N THR A 102 20.40 -2.31 0.58
CA THR A 102 21.11 -3.58 0.82
C THR A 102 20.26 -4.79 0.39
N PRO A 103 20.87 -5.97 0.16
CA PRO A 103 20.12 -7.19 -0.14
C PRO A 103 19.09 -7.58 0.93
N ALA A 104 19.38 -7.26 2.21
CA ALA A 104 18.49 -7.58 3.33
C ALA A 104 17.11 -6.91 3.21
N PHE A 105 17.02 -5.76 2.54
CA PHE A 105 15.73 -5.13 2.23
C PHE A 105 14.81 -6.10 1.46
N THR A 106 15.34 -6.74 0.42
CA THR A 106 14.57 -7.66 -0.43
C THR A 106 14.19 -8.91 0.33
N ASP A 107 15.09 -9.45 1.14
CA ASP A 107 14.81 -10.66 1.94
C ASP A 107 13.70 -10.41 2.97
N LEU A 108 13.75 -9.27 3.67
CA LEU A 108 12.74 -8.88 4.65
C LEU A 108 11.41 -8.53 3.98
N SER A 109 11.44 -7.85 2.82
CA SER A 109 10.24 -7.58 2.01
C SER A 109 9.58 -8.88 1.55
N ALA A 110 10.37 -9.85 1.09
CA ALA A 110 9.86 -11.15 0.66
C ALA A 110 9.24 -11.94 1.81
N ALA A 111 9.78 -11.81 3.03
CA ALA A 111 9.22 -12.46 4.21
C ALA A 111 7.82 -11.94 4.59
N ILE A 112 7.54 -10.65 4.35
CA ILE A 112 6.26 -10.02 4.69
C ILE A 112 5.25 -10.13 3.55
N TYR A 113 5.67 -9.80 2.33
CA TYR A 113 4.78 -9.65 1.18
C TYR A 113 4.78 -10.88 0.24
N GLY A 114 5.67 -11.84 0.48
CA GLY A 114 5.92 -12.94 -0.43
C GLY A 114 6.77 -12.52 -1.62
N ARG A 115 7.04 -13.51 -2.48
CA ARG A 115 7.77 -13.32 -3.73
C ARG A 115 6.81 -13.46 -4.91
N PRO A 116 6.93 -12.58 -5.94
CA PRO A 116 5.99 -12.58 -7.06
C PRO A 116 6.12 -13.82 -7.96
N ASP A 117 7.26 -14.51 -7.92
CA ASP A 117 7.57 -15.71 -8.70
C ASP A 117 7.24 -17.03 -8.00
N VAL A 118 6.76 -16.98 -6.74
CA VAL A 118 6.36 -18.20 -6.00
C VAL A 118 5.00 -18.69 -6.48
N VAL A 119 4.93 -19.98 -6.80
CA VAL A 119 3.68 -20.68 -7.14
C VAL A 119 3.03 -21.18 -5.85
N TYR A 120 1.85 -20.66 -5.51
CA TYR A 120 1.13 -21.10 -4.32
C TYR A 120 0.39 -22.42 -4.59
N GLN A 121 0.57 -23.41 -3.71
CA GLN A 121 0.03 -24.77 -3.88
C GLN A 121 -1.48 -24.80 -4.19
N ARG A 122 -2.27 -23.91 -3.59
CA ARG A 122 -3.73 -23.86 -3.78
C ARG A 122 -4.18 -23.03 -4.98
N GLN A 123 -3.32 -22.18 -5.52
CA GLN A 123 -3.64 -21.31 -6.66
C GLN A 123 -3.10 -21.87 -7.98
N GLY A 124 -2.03 -22.68 -7.94
CA GLY A 124 -1.42 -23.27 -9.13
C GLY A 124 -0.69 -22.28 -10.04
N LEU A 125 -0.66 -21.00 -9.68
CA LEU A 125 -0.03 -19.90 -10.40
C LEU A 125 0.79 -19.03 -9.43
N SER A 126 1.80 -18.35 -9.97
CA SER A 126 2.47 -17.23 -9.30
C SER A 126 1.76 -15.91 -9.55
N ALA A 127 2.09 -14.88 -8.76
CA ALA A 127 1.53 -13.54 -8.97
C ALA A 127 1.91 -12.98 -10.35
N VAL A 128 3.12 -13.26 -10.84
CA VAL A 128 3.56 -12.90 -12.19
C VAL A 128 2.69 -13.56 -13.25
N GLN A 129 2.46 -14.87 -13.15
CA GLN A 129 1.65 -15.60 -14.12
C GLN A 129 0.19 -15.13 -14.12
N ALA A 130 -0.36 -14.81 -12.95
CA ALA A 130 -1.70 -14.22 -12.84
C ALA A 130 -1.76 -12.85 -13.52
N ALA A 131 -0.74 -12.00 -13.32
CA ALA A 131 -0.66 -10.69 -13.96
C ALA A 131 -0.54 -10.79 -15.50
N ASP A 132 0.30 -11.70 -16.01
CA ASP A 132 0.45 -11.96 -17.44
C ASP A 132 -0.88 -12.43 -18.07
N SER A 133 -1.63 -13.30 -17.36
CA SER A 133 -2.94 -13.77 -17.81
C SER A 133 -3.95 -12.63 -17.93
N ILE A 134 -3.99 -11.72 -16.93
CA ILE A 134 -4.85 -10.54 -16.96
C ILE A 134 -4.44 -9.61 -18.11
N MET A 135 -3.14 -9.39 -18.30
CA MET A 135 -2.63 -8.56 -19.40
C MET A 135 -3.01 -9.13 -20.76
N ALA A 136 -2.92 -10.43 -20.96
CA ALA A 136 -3.33 -11.08 -22.21
C ALA A 136 -4.82 -10.82 -22.50
N VAL A 137 -5.70 -11.13 -21.53
CA VAL A 137 -7.15 -10.94 -21.68
C VAL A 137 -7.53 -9.48 -21.92
N THR A 138 -6.90 -8.55 -21.19
CA THR A 138 -7.20 -7.12 -21.33
C THR A 138 -6.63 -6.51 -22.60
N SER A 139 -5.48 -7.01 -23.10
CA SER A 139 -4.91 -6.56 -24.37
C SER A 139 -5.81 -6.90 -25.55
N GLU A 140 -6.45 -8.08 -25.54
CA GLU A 140 -7.44 -8.47 -26.55
C GLU A 140 -8.66 -7.53 -26.56
N LEU A 141 -9.16 -7.16 -25.37
CA LEU A 141 -10.29 -6.24 -25.23
C LEU A 141 -9.98 -4.84 -25.77
N VAL A 142 -8.75 -4.34 -25.52
CA VAL A 142 -8.29 -3.04 -26.01
C VAL A 142 -8.01 -3.09 -27.52
N ALA A 143 -7.41 -4.16 -28.02
CA ALA A 143 -7.08 -4.31 -29.44
C ALA A 143 -8.33 -4.45 -30.32
N GLY A 144 -9.41 -5.00 -29.79
CA GLY A 144 -10.69 -5.12 -30.51
C GLY A 144 -11.48 -3.81 -30.65
N ASP A 145 -10.96 -2.66 -30.18
CA ASP A 145 -11.67 -1.37 -30.10
C ASP A 145 -13.07 -1.47 -29.43
N VAL A 146 -13.29 -2.52 -28.64
CA VAL A 146 -14.57 -2.80 -27.95
C VAL A 146 -14.85 -1.75 -26.87
N VAL A 147 -13.79 -1.11 -26.37
CA VAL A 147 -13.86 0.00 -25.42
C VAL A 147 -13.38 1.26 -26.11
N ALA A 148 -14.32 2.15 -26.45
CA ALA A 148 -13.98 3.45 -27.03
C ALA A 148 -13.05 4.24 -26.09
N LYS A 149 -11.97 4.81 -26.65
CA LYS A 149 -11.10 5.73 -25.89
C LYS A 149 -11.93 6.91 -25.40
N ALA A 150 -11.98 7.10 -24.08
CA ALA A 150 -12.65 8.25 -23.50
C ALA A 150 -11.92 9.53 -23.93
N ASN A 151 -12.62 10.41 -24.64
CA ASN A 151 -12.17 11.78 -24.86
C ASN A 151 -12.84 12.67 -23.80
N PRO A 152 -12.15 13.01 -22.70
CA PRO A 152 -12.77 13.77 -21.62
C PRO A 152 -13.09 15.19 -22.12
N THR A 153 -14.38 15.46 -22.34
CA THR A 153 -14.87 16.77 -22.81
C THR A 153 -15.25 17.71 -21.67
N ILE A 154 -15.26 17.22 -20.42
CA ILE A 154 -15.66 17.97 -19.24
C ILE A 154 -14.39 18.35 -18.46
N PRO A 155 -14.11 19.65 -18.24
CA PRO A 155 -13.02 20.08 -17.38
C PRO A 155 -13.15 19.53 -15.95
N ALA A 156 -12.03 19.27 -15.29
CA ALA A 156 -12.00 18.65 -13.96
C ALA A 156 -12.81 19.44 -12.92
N GLU A 157 -12.77 20.76 -13.00
CA GLU A 157 -13.49 21.69 -12.11
C GLU A 157 -15.00 21.60 -12.31
N VAL A 158 -15.44 21.44 -13.56
CA VAL A 158 -16.85 21.27 -13.92
C VAL A 158 -17.34 19.92 -13.44
N PHE A 159 -16.57 18.86 -13.67
CA PHE A 159 -16.90 17.52 -13.19
C PHE A 159 -16.96 17.48 -11.65
N GLY A 160 -15.97 18.06 -10.98
CA GLY A 160 -15.92 18.13 -9.51
C GLY A 160 -17.10 18.90 -8.92
N SER A 161 -17.53 19.98 -9.57
CA SER A 161 -18.73 20.73 -9.14
C SER A 161 -20.01 19.90 -9.29
N ARG A 162 -20.16 19.16 -10.39
CA ARG A 162 -21.32 18.27 -10.60
C ARG A 162 -21.35 17.12 -9.59
N LEU A 163 -20.18 16.54 -9.32
CA LEU A 163 -20.06 15.46 -8.34
C LEU A 163 -20.42 15.96 -6.94
N ARG A 164 -19.97 17.17 -6.57
CA ARG A 164 -20.31 17.79 -5.27
C ARG A 164 -21.82 17.93 -5.10
N THR A 165 -22.53 18.48 -6.08
CA THR A 165 -24.00 18.60 -6.02
C THR A 165 -24.68 17.26 -5.79
N PHE A 166 -24.24 16.21 -6.49
CA PHE A 166 -24.82 14.87 -6.32
C PHE A 166 -24.51 14.27 -4.95
N LEU A 167 -23.30 14.49 -4.42
CA LEU A 167 -22.90 13.99 -3.11
C LEU A 167 -23.58 14.75 -1.98
N ASP A 168 -23.74 16.08 -2.09
CA ASP A 168 -24.43 16.90 -1.07
C ASP A 168 -25.89 16.48 -0.91
N ASP A 169 -26.56 16.09 -2.00
CA ASP A 169 -27.94 15.59 -1.96
C ASP A 169 -28.07 14.21 -1.29
N PHE A 170 -27.01 13.39 -1.33
CA PHE A 170 -27.02 12.03 -0.80
C PHE A 170 -26.45 11.92 0.62
N PHE A 171 -25.37 12.66 0.90
CA PHE A 171 -24.63 12.63 2.16
C PHE A 171 -24.98 13.86 3.00
N THR A 172 -26.18 13.87 3.59
CA THR A 172 -26.66 14.99 4.40
C THR A 172 -26.08 15.01 5.81
N ASP A 173 -25.87 13.83 6.40
CA ASP A 173 -25.41 13.70 7.79
C ASP A 173 -23.87 13.65 7.90
N ASP A 174 -23.20 13.15 6.87
CA ASP A 174 -21.74 13.00 6.78
C ASP A 174 -21.21 13.66 5.49
N PRO A 175 -21.09 15.00 5.45
CA PRO A 175 -20.76 15.73 4.23
C PRO A 175 -19.40 15.34 3.65
N VAL A 176 -19.37 15.09 2.34
CA VAL A 176 -18.17 14.67 1.60
C VAL A 176 -17.58 15.84 0.81
N GLU A 177 -16.35 16.23 1.13
CA GLU A 177 -15.64 17.28 0.40
C GLU A 177 -15.05 16.77 -0.91
N VAL A 178 -15.42 17.39 -2.03
CA VAL A 178 -14.80 17.15 -3.35
C VAL A 178 -13.68 18.15 -3.59
N VAL A 179 -12.44 17.68 -3.74
CA VAL A 179 -11.24 18.51 -3.99
C VAL A 179 -10.60 18.15 -5.33
N VAL A 180 -10.40 19.13 -6.21
CA VAL A 180 -9.64 18.96 -7.45
C VAL A 180 -8.17 19.33 -7.18
N SER A 181 -7.25 18.39 -7.37
CA SER A 181 -5.83 18.58 -7.05
C SER A 181 -4.92 18.15 -8.21
N PRO A 182 -4.20 19.10 -8.85
CA PRO A 182 -3.27 18.79 -9.95
C PRO A 182 -2.11 17.87 -9.55
N GLY A 183 -1.68 17.94 -8.28
CA GLY A 183 -0.59 17.14 -7.74
C GLY A 183 -1.02 15.78 -7.17
N MET A 184 -2.29 15.41 -7.29
CA MET A 184 -2.79 14.12 -6.82
C MET A 184 -2.77 13.13 -7.98
N ALA A 185 -1.77 12.24 -7.99
CA ALA A 185 -1.78 11.13 -8.92
C ALA A 185 -3.05 10.28 -8.70
N ALA A 186 -3.59 9.66 -9.75
CA ALA A 186 -4.67 8.67 -9.68
C ALA A 186 -4.29 7.36 -8.93
N LYS A 187 -3.30 7.42 -8.05
CA LYS A 187 -3.15 6.45 -6.98
C LYS A 187 -4.36 6.66 -6.08
N ALA A 188 -5.20 5.63 -5.98
CA ALA A 188 -6.25 5.51 -4.98
C ALA A 188 -5.71 5.99 -3.63
N ALA A 189 -5.99 7.25 -3.29
CA ALA A 189 -5.62 7.86 -2.03
C ALA A 189 -6.65 7.45 -0.99
N ALA A 190 -7.04 6.16 -1.01
CA ALA A 190 -7.89 5.50 -0.05
C ALA A 190 -7.11 5.41 1.27
N ALA A 191 -7.08 6.53 1.98
CA ALA A 191 -6.74 6.58 3.39
C ALA A 191 -8.02 6.35 4.18
N SER A 192 -7.91 6.08 5.47
CA SER A 192 -9.09 5.94 6.35
C SER A 192 -10.02 7.17 6.37
N LYS A 193 -9.61 8.30 5.76
CA LYS A 193 -10.35 9.57 5.75
C LYS A 193 -10.46 10.24 4.36
N ARG A 194 -9.92 9.64 3.29
CA ARG A 194 -9.88 10.24 1.94
C ARG A 194 -9.99 9.14 0.89
N VAL A 195 -10.63 9.42 -0.25
CA VAL A 195 -10.79 8.52 -1.40
C VAL A 195 -10.61 9.31 -2.68
#